data_AF-A0A2H3NQJ5-F1
#
_entry.id   AF-A0A2H3NQJ5-F1
#
_cell.length_a   1.000
_cell.length_b   1.000
_cell.length_c   1.000
_cell.angle_alpha   90.00
_cell.angle_beta   90.00
_cell.angle_gamma   90.00
#
_symmetry.space_group_name_H-M   'P 1'
#
loop_
_entity.id
_entity.type
_entity.pdbx_description
1 polymer ?
#
loop_
_entity_poly.entity_id
_entity_poly.type
_entity_poly.pdbx_seq_one_letter_code
_entity_poly.pdbx_strand_id
1 'polypeptide(L)'
;MPGPPPVTSGEWMPLVRIQTGCRSCNTHTLALVQRPVRPRCAMSASVQALVTLLDDPDATVQTAVRKELSTYGPDELAALRQHIQTLEPERQEALSEQLQPLHFEMVERAWHAVLRSSTPSLERGALLLSWYRYPDADLQDAQAQLDTMAASFQKAHPNLTGRDAALHLADYMANELHFAGNHDDYEDPDNSFLTRVLKRRTGIPISLSVVYLLLGRRLNLPVYGVNLPHHFVVKYQDEHSEVFMDPFNGGQPLSRGDCVRFLLKASVQPHAQHFAAAPSKSILLRMARNLLVWADRTGNTEMHRELAALMAPYDPSVEPDA
;
A
#
# COMPACT_ATOMS: atom_id res chain seq x y z
N MET A 1 -34.34 -7.08 39.44
CA MET A 1 -33.47 -6.51 38.39
C MET A 1 -32.05 -6.96 38.67
N PRO A 2 -31.55 -8.05 38.05
CA PRO A 2 -30.18 -8.49 38.26
C PRO A 2 -29.23 -7.63 37.42
N GLY A 3 -28.14 -7.16 38.03
CA GLY A 3 -27.07 -6.42 37.36
C GLY A 3 -26.25 -7.31 36.41
N PRO A 4 -25.47 -6.71 35.50
CA PRO A 4 -24.70 -7.48 34.52
C PRO A 4 -23.59 -8.31 35.20
N PRO A 5 -23.28 -9.51 34.68
CA PRO A 5 -22.25 -10.37 35.25
C PRO A 5 -20.84 -9.85 34.94
N PRO A 6 -19.84 -10.20 35.77
CA PRO A 6 -18.44 -9.81 35.55
C PRO A 6 -17.85 -10.57 34.36
N VAL A 7 -17.15 -9.85 33.49
CA VAL A 7 -16.37 -10.42 32.39
C VAL A 7 -15.16 -11.13 33.00
N THR A 8 -15.14 -12.46 32.87
CA THR A 8 -14.01 -13.31 33.25
C THR A 8 -12.82 -13.03 32.35
N SER A 9 -11.72 -12.63 32.97
CA SER A 9 -10.38 -12.60 32.39
C SER A 9 -9.97 -14.02 31.96
N GLY A 10 -9.99 -14.28 30.65
CA GLY A 10 -9.37 -15.46 30.06
C GLY A 10 -7.85 -15.32 30.11
N GLU A 11 -7.23 -16.21 30.88
CA GLU A 11 -5.81 -16.31 31.13
C GLU A 11 -4.98 -16.56 29.86
N TRP A 12 -3.89 -15.82 29.74
CA TRP A 12 -2.82 -16.06 28.77
C TRP A 12 -1.88 -17.15 29.33
N MET A 13 -1.61 -18.20 28.55
CA MET A 13 -0.48 -19.11 28.85
C MET A 13 0.87 -18.42 28.57
N PRO A 14 1.94 -18.82 29.29
CA PRO A 14 3.00 -17.89 29.70
C PRO A 14 4.08 -17.68 28.65
N LEU A 15 4.59 -16.45 28.62
CA LEU A 15 5.87 -16.09 27.98
C LEU A 15 6.99 -16.93 28.63
N VAL A 16 7.66 -17.75 27.83
CA VAL A 16 8.89 -18.43 28.24
C VAL A 16 9.94 -17.36 28.53
N ARG A 17 10.35 -17.27 29.81
CA ARG A 17 11.52 -16.50 30.24
C ARG A 17 12.78 -17.19 29.70
N ILE A 18 13.50 -16.50 28.82
CA ILE A 18 14.93 -16.75 28.65
C ILE A 18 15.65 -15.70 29.49
N GLN A 19 16.14 -16.13 30.67
CA GLN A 19 17.12 -15.37 31.42
C GLN A 19 18.46 -15.45 30.68
N THR A 20 18.89 -14.34 30.09
CA THR A 20 20.32 -14.06 29.96
C THR A 20 20.61 -12.81 30.76
N GLY A 21 21.41 -13.00 31.81
CA GLY A 21 21.71 -11.95 32.77
C GLY A 21 22.54 -10.83 32.15
N CYS A 22 22.09 -9.60 32.37
CA CYS A 22 22.98 -8.49 32.66
C CYS A 22 22.20 -7.47 33.50
N ARG A 23 22.63 -7.24 34.74
CA ARG A 23 22.04 -6.23 35.61
C ARG A 23 22.55 -4.86 35.14
N SER A 24 21.61 -3.98 34.75
CA SER A 24 21.70 -2.52 34.56
C SER A 24 21.46 -2.04 33.12
N CYS A 25 20.19 -1.77 32.80
CA CYS A 25 19.70 -0.59 32.07
C CYS A 25 18.23 -0.83 31.72
N ASN A 26 17.35 0.05 32.22
CA ASN A 26 15.92 0.03 31.96
C ASN A 26 15.63 0.94 30.76
N THR A 27 15.45 0.37 29.57
CA THR A 27 14.79 1.03 28.44
C THR A 27 13.91 0.00 27.72
N HIS A 28 12.60 0.18 27.81
CA HIS A 28 11.62 -0.67 27.15
C HIS A 28 11.48 -0.25 25.69
N THR A 29 12.23 -0.91 24.80
CA THR A 29 11.99 -0.85 23.35
C THR A 29 11.12 -2.05 22.97
N LEU A 30 9.93 -1.79 22.42
CA LEU A 30 9.11 -2.78 21.72
C LEU A 30 9.88 -3.27 20.50
N ALA A 31 10.62 -4.36 20.65
CA ALA A 31 11.28 -5.03 19.53
C ALA A 31 10.20 -5.76 18.70
N LEU A 32 9.96 -5.26 17.50
CA LEU A 32 9.33 -6.03 16.43
C LEU A 32 10.13 -7.34 16.29
N VAL A 33 9.45 -8.48 16.41
CA VAL A 33 10.05 -9.78 16.09
C VAL A 33 10.33 -9.78 14.59
N GLN A 34 11.52 -9.31 14.21
CA GLN A 34 12.04 -9.47 12.86
C GLN A 34 12.32 -10.97 12.66
N ARG A 35 11.72 -11.54 11.61
CA ARG A 35 12.14 -12.86 11.13
C ARG A 35 13.64 -12.83 10.85
N PRO A 36 14.38 -13.92 11.08
CA PRO A 36 15.78 -13.99 10.69
C PRO A 36 15.88 -13.79 9.18
N VAL A 37 16.50 -12.69 8.77
CA VAL A 37 16.84 -12.39 7.36
C VAL A 37 17.86 -13.44 6.92
N ARG A 38 17.55 -14.24 5.89
CA ARG A 38 18.52 -15.20 5.34
C ARG A 38 19.70 -14.39 4.76
N PRO A 39 20.97 -14.74 5.07
CA PRO A 39 22.12 -14.01 4.54
C PRO A 39 22.14 -14.08 3.00
N ARG A 40 22.41 -12.95 2.33
CA ARG A 40 22.39 -12.81 0.85
C ARG A 40 23.19 -13.89 0.09
N CYS A 41 24.32 -14.36 0.64
CA CYS A 41 25.11 -15.46 0.04
C CYS A 41 24.46 -16.85 0.13
N ALA A 42 23.64 -17.13 1.14
CA ALA A 42 22.90 -18.39 1.23
C ALA A 42 21.65 -18.40 0.33
N MET A 43 21.14 -17.20 -0.01
CA MET A 43 20.01 -17.05 -0.92
C MET A 43 20.37 -17.41 -2.36
N SER A 44 21.59 -17.11 -2.85
CA SER A 44 21.95 -17.42 -4.25
C SER A 44 21.96 -18.92 -4.56
N ALA A 45 22.54 -19.75 -3.68
CA ALA A 45 22.55 -21.20 -3.84
C ALA A 45 21.14 -21.82 -3.74
N SER A 46 20.29 -21.26 -2.86
CA SER A 46 18.89 -21.68 -2.70
C SER A 46 18.03 -21.29 -3.91
N VAL A 47 18.26 -20.10 -4.47
CA VAL A 47 17.57 -19.61 -5.68
C VAL A 47 17.91 -20.45 -6.90
N GLN A 48 19.20 -20.78 -7.08
CA GLN A 48 19.64 -21.58 -8.22
C GLN A 48 19.13 -23.03 -8.19
N ALA A 49 18.99 -23.61 -6.98
CA ALA A 49 18.35 -24.90 -6.78
C ALA A 49 16.85 -24.85 -7.13
N LEU A 50 16.13 -23.82 -6.70
CA LEU A 50 14.70 -23.67 -6.99
C LEU A 50 14.41 -23.48 -8.48
N VAL A 51 15.24 -22.71 -9.18
CA VAL A 51 15.13 -22.54 -10.64
C VAL A 51 15.33 -23.87 -11.38
N THR A 52 16.21 -24.72 -10.88
CA THR A 52 16.43 -26.06 -11.44
C THR A 52 15.24 -26.98 -11.16
N LEU A 53 14.65 -26.89 -9.97
CA LEU A 53 13.52 -27.72 -9.55
C LEU A 53 12.17 -27.26 -10.13
N LEU A 54 12.05 -25.99 -10.55
CA LEU A 54 10.85 -25.48 -11.25
C LEU A 54 10.64 -26.15 -12.62
N ASP A 55 11.71 -26.67 -13.24
CA ASP A 55 11.62 -27.39 -14.51
C ASP A 55 11.42 -28.92 -14.33
N ASP A 56 11.28 -29.41 -13.09
CA ASP A 56 11.11 -30.83 -12.82
C ASP A 56 9.69 -31.31 -13.22
N PRO A 57 9.55 -32.37 -14.04
CA PRO A 57 8.25 -32.90 -14.45
C PRO A 57 7.50 -33.63 -13.32
N ASP A 58 8.16 -33.96 -12.21
CA ASP A 58 7.55 -34.65 -11.08
C ASP A 58 6.58 -33.74 -10.30
N ALA A 59 5.32 -34.16 -10.21
CA ALA A 59 4.27 -33.39 -9.54
C ALA A 59 4.52 -33.20 -8.03
N THR A 60 5.23 -34.12 -7.38
CA THR A 60 5.62 -34.02 -5.96
C THR A 60 6.68 -32.94 -5.78
N VAL A 61 7.67 -32.89 -6.67
CA VAL A 61 8.71 -31.85 -6.69
C VAL A 61 8.08 -30.48 -6.92
N GLN A 62 7.22 -30.34 -7.93
CA GLN A 62 6.48 -29.11 -8.21
C GLN A 62 5.67 -28.63 -7.00
N THR A 63 4.97 -29.54 -6.33
CA THR A 63 4.20 -29.21 -5.11
C THR A 63 5.11 -28.72 -3.98
N ALA A 64 6.27 -29.35 -3.78
CA ALA A 64 7.24 -28.95 -2.76
C ALA A 64 7.86 -27.58 -3.06
N VAL A 65 8.22 -27.32 -4.32
CA VAL A 65 8.76 -26.02 -4.77
C VAL A 65 7.75 -24.91 -4.57
N ARG A 66 6.50 -25.11 -4.99
CA ARG A 66 5.41 -24.13 -4.76
C ARG A 66 5.21 -23.84 -3.28
N LYS A 67 5.26 -24.87 -2.43
CA LYS A 67 5.16 -24.71 -0.97
C LYS A 67 6.31 -23.86 -0.42
N GLU A 68 7.55 -24.11 -0.84
CA GLU A 68 8.71 -23.31 -0.42
C GLU A 68 8.60 -21.86 -0.93
N LEU A 69 8.27 -21.64 -2.21
CA LEU A 69 8.08 -20.31 -2.79
C LEU A 69 6.98 -19.51 -2.08
N SER A 70 5.92 -20.16 -1.62
CA SER A 70 4.87 -19.51 -0.84
C SER A 70 5.33 -18.92 0.50
N THR A 71 6.53 -19.28 0.96
CA THR A 71 7.15 -18.73 2.17
C THR A 71 8.01 -17.50 1.90
N TYR A 72 8.32 -17.20 0.64
CA TYR A 72 9.20 -16.11 0.23
C TYR A 72 8.51 -14.75 0.45
N GLY A 73 9.30 -13.72 0.72
CA GLY A 73 8.87 -12.33 0.71
C GLY A 73 9.13 -11.66 -0.65
N PRO A 74 8.82 -10.35 -0.76
CA PRO A 74 9.08 -9.57 -1.97
C PRO A 74 10.54 -9.60 -2.42
N ASP A 75 11.49 -9.45 -1.49
CA ASP A 75 12.93 -9.40 -1.80
C ASP A 75 13.45 -10.74 -2.34
N GLU A 76 13.05 -11.85 -1.72
CA GLU A 76 13.48 -13.18 -2.16
C GLU A 76 12.91 -13.53 -3.54
N LEU A 77 11.66 -13.12 -3.82
CA LEU A 77 11.06 -13.28 -5.15
C LEU A 77 11.72 -12.36 -6.20
N ALA A 78 12.04 -11.12 -5.85
CA ALA A 78 12.77 -10.22 -6.73
C ALA A 78 14.16 -10.80 -7.09
N ALA A 79 14.87 -11.35 -6.11
CA ALA A 79 16.16 -12.01 -6.36
C ALA A 79 16.02 -13.25 -7.27
N LEU A 80 14.96 -14.05 -7.07
CA LEU A 80 14.64 -15.18 -7.94
C LEU A 80 14.37 -14.73 -9.38
N ARG A 81 13.55 -13.68 -9.57
CA ARG A 81 13.25 -13.13 -10.90
C ARG A 81 14.48 -12.52 -11.59
N GLN A 82 15.33 -11.82 -10.85
CA GLN A 82 16.61 -11.33 -11.36
C GLN A 82 17.50 -12.48 -11.85
N HIS A 83 17.52 -13.61 -11.14
CA HIS A 83 18.26 -14.78 -11.62
C HIS A 83 17.64 -15.36 -12.90
N ILE A 84 16.30 -15.44 -12.98
CA ILE A 84 15.58 -15.91 -14.17
C ILE A 84 15.89 -15.04 -15.39
N GLN A 85 16.07 -13.73 -15.22
CA GLN A 85 16.49 -12.81 -16.29
C GLN A 85 17.91 -13.07 -16.84
N THR A 86 18.73 -13.86 -16.15
CA THR A 86 20.07 -14.24 -16.64
C THR A 86 20.07 -15.53 -17.47
N LEU A 87 18.92 -16.19 -17.59
CA LEU A 87 18.75 -17.42 -18.35
C LEU A 87 18.48 -17.14 -19.83
N GLU A 88 18.52 -18.21 -20.64
CA GLU A 88 18.11 -18.15 -22.04
C GLU A 88 16.64 -17.72 -22.19
N PRO A 89 16.27 -16.95 -23.24
CA PRO A 89 14.94 -16.35 -23.38
C PRO A 89 13.77 -17.34 -23.24
N GLU A 90 13.90 -18.54 -23.82
CA GLU A 90 12.87 -19.59 -23.75
C GLU A 90 12.62 -20.05 -22.29
N ARG A 91 13.70 -20.20 -21.51
CA ARG A 91 13.60 -20.58 -20.09
C ARG A 91 13.12 -19.42 -19.22
N GLN A 92 13.53 -18.19 -19.56
CA GLN A 92 13.07 -17.00 -18.88
C GLN A 92 11.55 -16.86 -18.97
N GLU A 93 10.99 -17.01 -20.17
CA GLU A 93 9.55 -16.93 -20.43
C GLU A 93 8.79 -18.03 -19.67
N ALA A 94 9.18 -19.30 -19.85
CA ALA A 94 8.53 -20.44 -19.20
C ALA A 94 8.49 -20.33 -17.67
N LEU A 95 9.60 -19.95 -17.03
CA LEU A 95 9.65 -19.79 -15.58
C LEU A 95 8.86 -18.57 -15.11
N SER A 96 8.83 -17.49 -15.89
CA SER A 96 8.05 -16.28 -15.56
C SER A 96 6.55 -16.57 -15.56
N GLU A 97 6.07 -17.31 -16.56
CA GLU A 97 4.67 -17.77 -16.63
C GLU A 97 4.28 -18.65 -15.44
N GLN A 98 5.17 -19.57 -15.03
CA GLN A 98 4.92 -20.43 -13.87
C GLN A 98 4.87 -19.65 -12.55
N LEU A 99 5.68 -18.59 -12.42
CA LEU A 99 5.72 -17.77 -11.20
C LEU A 99 4.56 -16.77 -11.09
N GLN A 100 3.89 -16.43 -12.18
CA GLN A 100 2.82 -15.42 -12.18
C GLN A 100 1.63 -15.81 -11.29
N PRO A 101 1.03 -17.02 -11.40
CA PRO A 101 -0.04 -17.44 -10.50
C PRO A 101 0.37 -17.47 -9.03
N LEU A 102 1.59 -17.95 -8.74
CA LEU A 102 2.11 -18.00 -7.37
C LEU A 102 2.27 -16.60 -6.77
N HIS A 103 2.76 -15.65 -7.57
CA HIS A 103 2.87 -14.26 -7.18
C HIS A 103 1.49 -13.66 -6.84
N PHE A 104 0.50 -13.90 -7.70
CA PHE A 104 -0.86 -13.42 -7.43
C PHE A 104 -1.45 -14.02 -6.15
N GLU A 105 -1.33 -15.33 -5.91
CA GLU A 105 -1.79 -15.98 -4.66
C GLU A 105 -1.14 -15.35 -3.41
N MET A 106 0.13 -14.96 -3.49
CA MET A 106 0.86 -14.32 -2.40
C MET A 106 0.36 -12.89 -2.15
N VAL A 107 0.17 -12.12 -3.23
CA VAL A 107 -0.43 -10.78 -3.19
C VAL A 107 -1.82 -10.84 -2.59
N GLU A 108 -2.68 -11.73 -3.08
CA GLU A 108 -4.07 -11.91 -2.62
C GLU A 108 -4.11 -12.21 -1.12
N ARG A 109 -3.33 -13.19 -0.67
CA ARG A 109 -3.23 -13.53 0.76
C ARG A 109 -2.77 -12.34 1.60
N ALA A 110 -1.74 -11.62 1.16
CA ALA A 110 -1.22 -10.45 1.87
C ALA A 110 -2.22 -9.29 1.89
N TRP A 111 -2.93 -9.06 0.79
CA TRP A 111 -3.97 -8.06 0.65
C TRP A 111 -5.12 -8.33 1.62
N HIS A 112 -5.63 -9.57 1.66
CA HIS A 112 -6.68 -9.91 2.62
C HIS A 112 -6.20 -9.80 4.08
N ALA A 113 -4.95 -10.15 4.38
CA ALA A 113 -4.39 -9.95 5.71
C ALA A 113 -4.37 -8.46 6.12
N VAL A 114 -4.06 -7.55 5.18
CA VAL A 114 -4.13 -6.10 5.42
C VAL A 114 -5.56 -5.64 5.65
N LEU A 115 -6.51 -6.02 4.79
CA LEU A 115 -7.89 -5.51 4.84
C LEU A 115 -8.76 -6.14 5.95
N ARG A 116 -8.37 -7.30 6.48
CA ARG A 116 -9.01 -7.94 7.65
C ARG A 116 -8.47 -7.42 8.98
N SER A 117 -7.34 -6.72 8.98
CA SER A 117 -6.84 -6.04 10.19
C SER A 117 -7.85 -5.02 10.70
N SER A 118 -7.96 -4.87 12.03
CA SER A 118 -8.76 -3.81 12.65
C SER A 118 -8.20 -2.42 12.35
N THR A 119 -6.89 -2.32 12.09
CA THR A 119 -6.20 -1.10 11.67
C THR A 119 -5.40 -1.36 10.39
N PRO A 120 -6.04 -1.38 9.20
CA PRO A 120 -5.37 -1.63 7.94
C PRO A 120 -4.28 -0.60 7.65
N SER A 121 -3.07 -1.08 7.32
CA SER A 121 -1.98 -0.21 6.89
C SER A 121 -2.19 0.25 5.45
N LEU A 122 -2.44 1.56 5.27
CA LEU A 122 -2.55 2.18 3.93
C LEU A 122 -1.29 1.97 3.10
N GLU A 123 -0.11 2.14 3.71
CA GLU A 123 1.17 2.01 3.01
C GLU A 123 1.36 0.59 2.49
N ARG A 124 1.16 -0.40 3.36
CA ARG A 124 1.30 -1.80 2.97
C ARG A 124 0.31 -2.18 1.88
N GLY A 125 -0.95 -1.76 1.98
CA GLY A 125 -1.94 -2.02 0.94
C GLY A 125 -1.60 -1.36 -0.40
N ALA A 126 -1.16 -0.11 -0.41
CA ALA A 126 -0.79 0.61 -1.63
C ALA A 126 0.48 0.03 -2.29
N LEU A 127 1.45 -0.41 -1.49
CA LEU A 127 2.62 -1.15 -1.95
C LEU A 127 2.25 -2.54 -2.50
N LEU A 128 1.30 -3.24 -1.89
CA LEU A 128 0.81 -4.52 -2.41
C LEU A 128 0.13 -4.38 -3.78
N LEU A 129 -0.65 -3.31 -4.02
CA LEU A 129 -1.17 -3.03 -5.37
C LEU A 129 -0.05 -2.75 -6.38
N SER A 130 1.03 -2.12 -5.94
CA SER A 130 2.20 -1.90 -6.81
C SER A 130 2.92 -3.22 -7.11
N TRP A 131 3.10 -4.06 -6.08
CA TRP A 131 3.77 -5.35 -6.21
C TRP A 131 2.97 -6.35 -7.03
N TYR A 132 1.64 -6.31 -6.92
CA TYR A 132 0.70 -7.01 -7.80
C TYR A 132 1.08 -6.82 -9.27
N ARG A 133 1.18 -5.56 -9.72
CA ARG A 133 1.44 -5.24 -11.13
C ARG A 133 2.91 -5.35 -11.52
N TYR A 134 3.83 -5.01 -10.62
CA TYR A 134 5.28 -5.03 -10.84
C TYR A 134 5.93 -5.93 -9.79
N PRO A 135 6.07 -7.24 -10.06
CA PRO A 135 6.64 -8.19 -9.12
C PRO A 135 8.08 -7.87 -8.69
N ASP A 136 8.82 -7.14 -9.53
CA ASP A 136 10.19 -6.70 -9.28
C ASP A 136 10.28 -5.32 -8.61
N ALA A 137 9.15 -4.74 -8.19
CA ALA A 137 9.16 -3.46 -7.51
C ALA A 137 9.86 -3.57 -6.15
N ASP A 138 10.89 -2.74 -5.96
CA ASP A 138 11.55 -2.58 -4.67
C ASP A 138 10.63 -1.79 -3.71
N LEU A 139 9.95 -2.54 -2.83
CA LEU A 139 9.03 -1.95 -1.86
C LEU A 139 9.80 -1.21 -0.76
N GLN A 140 11.01 -1.65 -0.40
CA GLN A 140 11.80 -1.01 0.64
C GLN A 140 12.35 0.34 0.17
N ASP A 141 12.80 0.42 -1.09
CA ASP A 141 13.18 1.67 -1.72
C ASP A 141 12.04 2.68 -1.72
N ALA A 142 10.81 2.26 -2.06
CA ALA A 142 9.64 3.13 -2.00
C ALA A 142 9.37 3.68 -0.58
N GLN A 143 9.55 2.86 0.46
CA GLN A 143 9.44 3.30 1.84
C GLN A 143 10.56 4.26 2.24
N ALA A 144 11.80 3.95 1.88
CA ALA A 144 12.97 4.78 2.15
C ALA A 144 12.88 6.15 1.44
N GLN A 145 12.32 6.19 0.24
CA GLN A 145 12.02 7.43 -0.48
C GLN A 145 11.03 8.31 0.31
N LEU A 146 9.93 7.74 0.82
CA LEU A 146 8.97 8.47 1.65
C LEU A 146 9.59 8.97 2.96
N ASP A 147 10.40 8.14 3.63
CA ASP A 147 11.13 8.51 4.84
C ASP A 147 12.10 9.68 4.58
N THR A 148 12.83 9.62 3.46
CA THR A 148 13.77 10.66 3.04
C THR A 148 13.06 11.98 2.74
N MET A 149 11.92 11.93 2.04
CA MET A 149 11.10 13.12 1.76
C MET A 149 10.58 13.76 3.05
N ALA A 150 10.05 12.96 3.98
CA ALA A 150 9.56 13.47 5.27
C ALA A 150 10.70 14.06 6.12
N ALA A 151 11.85 13.39 6.19
CA ALA A 151 13.01 13.89 6.92
C ALA A 151 13.55 15.21 6.33
N SER A 152 13.53 15.32 4.99
CA SER A 152 13.94 16.54 4.29
C SER A 152 12.99 17.71 4.59
N PHE A 153 11.68 17.47 4.55
CA PHE A 153 10.67 18.46 4.96
C PHE A 153 10.88 18.92 6.41
N GLN A 154 11.04 17.98 7.35
CA GLN A 154 11.24 18.31 8.76
C GLN A 154 12.52 19.12 9.00
N LYS A 155 13.60 18.81 8.25
CA LYS A 155 14.87 19.55 8.32
C LYS A 155 14.75 20.97 7.75
N ALA A 156 14.02 21.15 6.65
CA ALA A 156 13.81 22.45 6.03
C ALA A 156 12.84 23.33 6.84
N HIS A 157 11.89 22.72 7.54
CA HIS A 157 10.81 23.41 8.25
C HIS A 157 10.68 22.98 9.73
N PRO A 158 11.74 23.13 10.56
CA PRO A 158 11.78 22.56 11.91
C PRO A 158 10.74 23.15 12.88
N ASN A 159 10.21 24.35 12.57
CA ASN A 159 9.28 25.08 13.42
C ASN A 159 7.82 25.04 12.92
N LEU A 160 7.56 24.47 11.73
CA LEU A 160 6.19 24.36 11.23
C LEU A 160 5.44 23.26 11.96
N THR A 161 4.24 23.58 12.43
CA THR A 161 3.37 22.62 13.12
C THR A 161 1.91 22.81 12.68
N GLY A 162 1.08 21.83 13.03
CA GLY A 162 -0.37 21.90 12.84
C GLY A 162 -0.81 22.21 11.42
N ARG A 163 -1.79 23.12 11.28
CA ARG A 163 -2.35 23.53 9.99
C ARG A 163 -1.29 24.08 9.03
N ASP A 164 -0.37 24.89 9.53
CA ASP A 164 0.63 25.55 8.67
C ASP A 164 1.63 24.53 8.12
N ALA A 165 2.02 23.52 8.91
CA ALA A 165 2.82 22.40 8.42
C ALA A 165 2.08 21.59 7.35
N ALA A 166 0.77 21.37 7.51
CA ALA A 166 -0.02 20.64 6.53
C ALA A 166 -0.12 21.37 5.18
N LEU A 167 -0.31 22.70 5.22
CA LEU A 167 -0.32 23.55 4.02
C LEU A 167 1.05 23.58 3.33
N HIS A 168 2.13 23.75 4.09
CA HIS A 168 3.49 23.73 3.53
C HIS A 168 3.87 22.34 3.03
N LEU A 169 3.36 21.26 3.61
CA LEU A 169 3.58 19.91 3.06
C LEU A 169 2.95 19.77 1.67
N ALA A 170 1.79 20.39 1.43
CA ALA A 170 1.14 20.37 0.13
C ALA A 170 1.96 21.15 -0.90
N ASP A 171 2.46 22.32 -0.51
CA ASP A 171 3.35 23.15 -1.31
C ASP A 171 4.69 22.44 -1.61
N TYR A 172 5.33 21.87 -0.59
CA TYR A 172 6.55 21.06 -0.70
C TYR A 172 6.38 19.91 -1.70
N MET A 173 5.26 19.18 -1.59
CA MET A 173 4.96 18.08 -2.49
C MET A 173 4.84 18.54 -3.95
N ALA A 174 4.18 19.67 -4.21
CA ALA A 174 3.96 20.19 -5.55
C ALA A 174 5.20 20.88 -6.15
N ASN A 175 5.83 21.77 -5.38
CA ASN A 175 6.82 22.72 -5.89
C ASN A 175 8.27 22.27 -5.70
N GLU A 176 8.58 21.55 -4.62
CA GLU A 176 9.94 21.05 -4.36
C GLU A 176 10.11 19.59 -4.82
N LEU A 177 9.10 18.75 -4.59
CA LEU A 177 9.12 17.34 -4.98
C LEU A 177 8.51 17.07 -6.37
N HIS A 178 7.94 18.10 -7.00
CA HIS A 178 7.37 18.07 -8.35
C HIS A 178 6.27 17.02 -8.54
N PHE A 179 5.53 16.69 -7.50
CA PHE A 179 4.35 15.84 -7.66
C PHE A 179 3.22 16.62 -8.33
N ALA A 180 2.68 16.06 -9.41
CA ALA A 180 1.59 16.68 -10.16
C ALA A 180 0.55 15.66 -10.61
N GLY A 181 -0.70 16.13 -10.77
CA GLY A 181 -1.72 15.37 -11.49
C GLY A 181 -1.30 15.09 -12.93
N ASN A 182 -1.47 13.86 -13.40
CA ASN A 182 -1.25 13.54 -14.80
C ASN A 182 -2.49 13.96 -15.61
N HIS A 183 -2.50 15.20 -16.10
CA HIS A 183 -3.60 15.74 -16.90
C HIS A 183 -3.54 15.30 -18.37
N ASP A 184 -2.33 15.05 -18.88
CA ASP A 184 -2.10 14.70 -20.28
C ASP A 184 -2.46 13.24 -20.57
N ASP A 185 -2.13 12.35 -19.62
CA ASP A 185 -2.42 10.92 -19.72
C ASP A 185 -3.05 10.41 -18.41
N TYR A 186 -4.24 10.93 -18.11
CA TYR A 186 -4.98 10.61 -16.89
C TYR A 186 -5.32 9.11 -16.78
N GLU A 187 -5.52 8.45 -17.92
CA GLU A 187 -5.95 7.05 -17.99
C GLU A 187 -4.79 6.04 -17.90
N ASP A 188 -3.54 6.51 -17.84
CA ASP A 188 -2.39 5.63 -17.61
C ASP A 188 -2.51 4.90 -16.26
N PRO A 189 -2.55 3.55 -16.24
CA PRO A 189 -2.71 2.78 -15.01
C PRO A 189 -1.53 2.98 -14.03
N ASP A 190 -0.33 3.31 -14.53
CA ASP A 190 0.83 3.61 -13.70
C ASP A 190 0.58 4.78 -12.73
N ASN A 191 -0.36 5.68 -13.06
CA ASN A 191 -0.75 6.77 -12.17
C ASN A 191 -1.38 6.28 -10.86
N SER A 192 -1.76 5.00 -10.75
CA SER A 192 -2.43 4.42 -9.57
C SER A 192 -1.50 3.62 -8.66
N PHE A 193 -0.34 3.16 -9.15
CA PHE A 193 0.58 2.31 -8.40
C PHE A 193 1.61 3.16 -7.65
N LEU A 194 1.64 3.06 -6.31
CA LEU A 194 2.47 3.91 -5.45
C LEU A 194 3.95 3.93 -5.85
N THR A 195 4.55 2.79 -6.18
CA THR A 195 5.98 2.73 -6.59
C THR A 195 6.23 3.47 -7.90
N ARG A 196 5.26 3.48 -8.82
CA ARG A 196 5.32 4.23 -10.10
C ARG A 196 5.11 5.72 -9.87
N VAL A 197 4.14 6.08 -9.03
CA VAL A 197 3.85 7.47 -8.66
C VAL A 197 5.06 8.12 -7.97
N LEU A 198 5.73 7.43 -7.06
CA LEU A 198 6.96 7.95 -6.42
C LEU A 198 8.10 8.17 -7.41
N LYS A 199 8.26 7.27 -8.39
CA LYS A 199 9.31 7.38 -9.42
C LYS A 199 9.01 8.48 -10.44
N ARG A 200 7.77 8.55 -10.92
CA ARG A 200 7.34 9.48 -11.99
C ARG A 200 6.97 10.85 -11.48
N ARG A 201 6.66 10.98 -10.19
CA ARG A 201 6.06 12.17 -9.58
C ARG A 201 4.73 12.58 -10.23
N THR A 202 4.05 11.65 -10.87
CA THR A 202 2.73 11.86 -11.49
C THR A 202 1.73 10.83 -10.98
N GLY A 203 0.47 11.23 -10.82
CA GLY A 203 -0.58 10.32 -10.37
C GLY A 203 -1.99 10.84 -10.60
N ILE A 204 -2.97 10.06 -10.15
CA ILE A 204 -4.39 10.43 -10.08
C ILE A 204 -4.73 10.97 -8.67
N PRO A 205 -5.91 11.59 -8.46
CA PRO A 205 -6.19 12.26 -7.18
C PRO A 205 -5.99 11.41 -5.93
N ILE A 206 -6.42 10.14 -5.98
CA ILE A 206 -6.29 9.24 -4.84
C ILE A 206 -4.84 8.82 -4.57
N SER A 207 -4.03 8.58 -5.60
CA SER A 207 -2.66 8.09 -5.40
C SER A 207 -1.72 9.19 -4.92
N LEU A 208 -1.87 10.42 -5.43
CA LEU A 208 -1.17 11.60 -4.89
C LEU A 208 -1.60 11.91 -3.47
N SER A 209 -2.90 11.78 -3.18
CA SER A 209 -3.39 11.90 -1.80
C SER A 209 -2.82 10.83 -0.88
N VAL A 210 -2.61 9.60 -1.35
CA VAL A 210 -1.92 8.57 -0.57
C VAL A 210 -0.49 8.99 -0.25
N VAL A 211 0.28 9.51 -1.21
CA VAL A 211 1.63 10.03 -0.94
C VAL A 211 1.58 11.10 0.16
N TYR A 212 0.68 12.09 0.04
CA TYR A 212 0.49 13.13 1.04
C TYR A 212 0.18 12.56 2.43
N LEU A 213 -0.75 11.60 2.53
CA LEU A 213 -1.11 10.96 3.80
C LEU A 213 0.05 10.18 4.41
N LEU A 214 0.86 9.52 3.59
CA LEU A 214 2.03 8.77 4.05
C LEU A 214 3.16 9.67 4.56
N LEU A 215 3.36 10.83 3.93
CA LEU A 215 4.27 11.87 4.43
C LEU A 215 3.73 12.51 5.71
N GLY A 216 2.45 12.89 5.74
CA GLY A 216 1.82 13.49 6.91
C GLY A 216 1.89 12.59 8.15
N ARG A 217 1.73 11.27 7.99
CA ARG A 217 1.93 10.29 9.09
C ARG A 217 3.35 10.27 9.62
N ARG A 218 4.36 10.28 8.75
CA ARG A 218 5.78 10.35 9.15
C ARG A 218 6.11 11.63 9.91
N LEU A 219 5.40 12.72 9.57
CA LEU A 219 5.49 14.02 10.20
C LEU A 219 4.57 14.18 11.42
N ASN A 220 3.84 13.14 11.82
CA ASN A 220 2.85 13.16 12.91
C ASN A 220 1.76 14.24 12.74
N LEU A 221 1.38 14.55 11.50
CA LEU A 221 0.29 15.47 11.20
C LEU A 221 -1.06 14.73 11.20
N PRO A 222 -2.13 15.28 11.82
CA PRO A 222 -3.47 14.72 11.79
C PRO A 222 -4.14 15.00 10.43
N VAL A 223 -3.67 14.27 9.40
CA VAL A 223 -4.18 14.36 8.03
C VAL A 223 -4.98 13.12 7.65
N TYR A 224 -6.06 13.34 6.91
CA TYR A 224 -7.05 12.33 6.55
C TYR A 224 -7.44 12.45 5.10
N GLY A 225 -7.65 11.32 4.42
CA GLY A 225 -8.22 11.32 3.08
C GLY A 225 -9.71 11.62 3.14
N VAL A 226 -10.27 12.23 2.10
CA VAL A 226 -11.69 12.53 1.98
C VAL A 226 -12.20 12.04 0.63
N ASN A 227 -13.16 11.13 0.70
CA ASN A 227 -13.72 10.46 -0.47
C ASN A 227 -14.82 11.33 -1.09
N LEU A 228 -14.48 12.08 -2.13
CA LEU A 228 -15.45 12.81 -2.94
C LEU A 228 -15.84 11.99 -4.20
N PRO A 229 -17.07 12.11 -4.71
CA PRO A 229 -17.42 11.59 -6.03
C PRO A 229 -16.52 12.20 -7.10
N HIS A 230 -16.01 11.36 -8.00
CA HIS A 230 -15.09 11.72 -9.10
C HIS A 230 -13.77 12.42 -8.70
N HIS A 231 -13.51 12.65 -7.42
CA HIS A 231 -12.30 13.32 -6.95
C HIS A 231 -11.81 12.76 -5.62
N PHE A 232 -10.57 13.02 -5.21
CA PHE A 232 -10.10 12.62 -3.88
C PHE A 232 -9.22 13.73 -3.36
N VAL A 233 -9.50 14.18 -2.14
CA VAL A 233 -8.77 15.28 -1.50
C VAL A 233 -8.27 14.83 -0.13
N VAL A 234 -7.37 15.59 0.46
CA VAL A 234 -6.94 15.39 1.83
C VAL A 234 -7.45 16.52 2.71
N LYS A 235 -7.56 16.27 4.00
CA LYS A 235 -7.81 17.31 4.99
C LYS A 235 -6.85 17.19 6.15
N TYR A 236 -6.46 18.34 6.68
CA TYR A 236 -5.91 18.45 8.02
C TYR A 236 -7.05 18.78 8.97
N GLN A 237 -7.08 18.14 10.14
CA GLN A 237 -8.06 18.43 11.18
C GLN A 237 -7.46 18.29 12.58
N ASP A 238 -7.57 19.33 13.39
CA ASP A 238 -7.32 19.30 14.84
C ASP A 238 -8.54 19.85 15.62
N GLU A 239 -8.37 20.15 16.90
CA GLU A 239 -9.45 20.66 17.76
C GLU A 239 -9.96 22.05 17.36
N HIS A 240 -9.20 22.82 16.57
CA HIS A 240 -9.45 24.23 16.32
C HIS A 240 -9.54 24.58 14.82
N SER A 241 -9.13 23.67 13.94
CA SER A 241 -8.93 23.95 12.53
C SER A 241 -9.26 22.74 11.64
N GLU A 242 -9.87 23.03 10.51
CA GLU A 242 -10.05 22.09 9.41
C GLU A 242 -9.67 22.80 8.10
N VAL A 243 -8.82 22.18 7.30
CA VAL A 243 -8.49 22.66 5.96
C VAL A 243 -8.39 21.49 4.99
N PHE A 244 -8.97 21.66 3.81
CA PHE A 244 -8.87 20.69 2.72
C PHE A 244 -7.77 21.12 1.77
N MET A 245 -7.08 20.17 1.16
CA MET A 245 -6.07 20.40 0.14
C MET A 245 -6.26 19.41 -0.99
N ASP A 246 -5.88 19.82 -2.19
CA ASP A 246 -5.98 19.01 -3.39
C ASP A 246 -4.58 18.62 -3.92
N PRO A 247 -4.03 17.45 -3.53
CA PRO A 247 -2.72 17.02 -4.01
C PRO A 247 -2.63 16.82 -5.52
N PHE A 248 -3.77 16.62 -6.21
CA PHE A 248 -3.78 16.50 -7.67
C PHE A 248 -3.54 17.86 -8.34
N ASN A 249 -4.17 18.90 -7.82
CA ASN A 249 -4.08 20.26 -8.35
C ASN A 249 -3.01 21.09 -7.61
N GLY A 250 -1.83 20.50 -7.37
CA GLY A 250 -0.68 21.20 -6.80
C GLY A 250 -0.82 21.60 -5.33
N GLY A 251 -1.62 20.85 -4.56
CA GLY A 251 -1.78 21.11 -3.13
C GLY A 251 -2.67 22.29 -2.78
N GLN A 252 -3.44 22.81 -3.75
CA GLN A 252 -4.29 23.99 -3.56
C GLN A 252 -5.20 23.84 -2.33
N PRO A 253 -5.23 24.83 -1.42
CA PRO A 253 -6.17 24.84 -0.31
C PRO A 253 -7.60 24.96 -0.84
N LEU A 254 -8.48 24.13 -0.31
CA LEU A 254 -9.90 24.10 -0.64
C LEU A 254 -10.72 24.52 0.57
N SER A 255 -11.70 25.39 0.34
CA SER A 255 -12.77 25.66 1.28
C SER A 255 -13.79 24.53 1.29
N ARG A 256 -14.56 24.41 2.36
CA ARG A 256 -15.70 23.49 2.40
C ARG A 256 -16.71 23.77 1.29
N GLY A 257 -16.87 25.03 0.90
CA GLY A 257 -17.70 25.43 -0.23
C GLY A 257 -17.20 24.88 -1.56
N ASP A 258 -15.88 24.73 -1.73
CA ASP A 258 -15.28 24.15 -2.94
C ASP A 258 -15.57 22.65 -3.01
N CYS A 259 -15.43 21.96 -1.87
CA CYS A 259 -15.80 20.55 -1.75
C CYS A 259 -17.30 20.32 -2.01
N VAL A 260 -18.18 21.21 -1.53
CA VAL A 260 -19.62 21.18 -1.87
C VAL A 260 -19.84 21.31 -3.39
N ARG A 261 -19.09 22.17 -4.08
CA ARG A 261 -19.20 22.30 -5.54
C ARG A 261 -18.79 21.03 -6.27
N PHE A 262 -17.82 20.26 -5.77
CA PHE A 262 -17.52 18.94 -6.34
C PHE A 262 -18.71 17.97 -6.23
N LEU A 263 -19.38 17.93 -5.06
CA LEU A 263 -20.56 17.10 -4.84
C LEU A 263 -21.71 17.47 -5.78
N LEU A 264 -22.02 18.77 -5.89
CA LEU A 264 -23.11 19.25 -6.73
C LEU A 264 -22.85 18.99 -8.22
N LYS A 265 -21.60 19.13 -8.69
CA LYS A 265 -21.23 18.78 -10.07
C LYS A 265 -21.43 17.30 -10.38
N ALA A 266 -21.26 16.44 -9.37
CA ALA A 266 -21.54 15.01 -9.47
C ALA A 266 -23.03 14.66 -9.27
N SER A 267 -23.93 15.66 -9.19
CA SER A 267 -25.35 15.48 -8.86
C SER A 267 -25.59 14.79 -7.50
N VAL A 268 -24.65 14.95 -6.56
CA VAL A 268 -24.73 14.41 -5.19
C VAL A 268 -25.08 15.51 -4.21
N GLN A 269 -26.11 15.28 -3.39
CA GLN A 269 -26.47 16.22 -2.32
C GLN A 269 -25.43 16.22 -1.19
N PRO A 270 -24.95 17.40 -0.75
CA PRO A 270 -23.98 17.47 0.34
C PRO A 270 -24.54 16.95 1.66
N HIS A 271 -23.79 16.06 2.31
CA HIS A 271 -24.09 15.49 3.62
C HIS A 271 -22.79 15.42 4.41
N ALA A 272 -22.89 15.48 5.74
CA ALA A 272 -21.70 15.51 6.62
C ALA A 272 -20.74 14.33 6.37
N GLN A 273 -21.28 13.15 6.04
CA GLN A 273 -20.51 11.94 5.72
C GLN A 273 -19.55 12.11 4.53
N HIS A 274 -19.84 13.00 3.57
CA HIS A 274 -18.98 13.25 2.41
C HIS A 274 -17.68 13.98 2.78
N PHE A 275 -17.63 14.59 3.95
CA PHE A 275 -16.44 15.31 4.48
C PHE A 275 -15.73 14.52 5.58
N ALA A 276 -16.20 13.29 5.87
CA ALA A 276 -15.61 12.43 6.88
C ALA A 276 -14.24 11.89 6.44
N ALA A 277 -13.38 11.62 7.41
CA ALA A 277 -12.11 10.94 7.17
C ALA A 277 -12.36 9.54 6.58
N ALA A 278 -11.76 9.27 5.42
CA ALA A 278 -11.83 7.98 4.76
C ALA A 278 -10.91 6.97 5.48
N PRO A 279 -11.45 5.83 5.97
CA PRO A 279 -10.64 4.77 6.53
C PRO A 279 -9.62 4.23 5.52
N SER A 280 -8.46 3.75 5.99
CA SER A 280 -7.43 3.19 5.09
C SER A 280 -7.98 2.05 4.21
N LYS A 281 -8.89 1.22 4.76
CA LYS A 281 -9.60 0.18 4.00
C LYS A 281 -10.38 0.74 2.81
N SER A 282 -11.14 1.81 2.98
CA SER A 282 -11.94 2.38 1.90
C SER A 282 -11.06 3.05 0.83
N ILE A 283 -9.93 3.66 1.24
CA ILE A 283 -8.96 4.23 0.29
C ILE A 283 -8.38 3.11 -0.58
N LEU A 284 -7.92 2.01 0.03
CA LEU A 284 -7.36 0.87 -0.68
C LEU A 284 -8.35 0.22 -1.64
N LEU A 285 -9.59 0.00 -1.20
CA LEU A 285 -10.66 -0.54 -2.07
C LEU A 285 -10.99 0.41 -3.23
N ARG A 286 -10.97 1.72 -3.00
CA ARG A 286 -11.17 2.71 -4.08
C ARG A 286 -10.01 2.71 -5.09
N MET A 287 -8.77 2.55 -4.62
CA MET A 287 -7.61 2.40 -5.52
C MET A 287 -7.74 1.15 -6.40
N ALA A 288 -8.09 -0.01 -5.80
CA ALA A 288 -8.35 -1.24 -6.53
C ALA A 288 -9.51 -1.09 -7.51
N ARG A 289 -10.60 -0.41 -7.11
CA ARG A 289 -11.75 -0.13 -7.98
C ARG A 289 -11.38 0.69 -9.20
N ASN A 290 -10.54 1.72 -9.04
CA ASN A 290 -10.10 2.53 -10.18
C ASN A 290 -9.34 1.69 -11.21
N LEU A 291 -8.47 0.78 -10.75
CA LEU A 291 -7.75 -0.17 -11.62
C LEU A 291 -8.69 -1.19 -12.26
N LEU A 292 -9.69 -1.69 -11.52
CA LEU A 292 -10.69 -2.64 -12.04
C LEU A 292 -11.51 -2.02 -13.17
N VAL A 293 -11.96 -0.77 -12.99
CA VAL A 293 -12.68 -0.01 -14.03
C VAL A 293 -11.79 0.24 -15.25
N TRP A 294 -10.50 0.52 -15.04
CA TRP A 294 -9.55 0.65 -16.13
C TRP A 294 -9.38 -0.68 -16.90
N ALA A 295 -9.26 -1.82 -16.19
CA ALA A 295 -9.12 -3.13 -16.79
C ALA A 295 -10.35 -3.51 -17.63
N ASP A 296 -11.55 -3.25 -17.12
CA ASP A 296 -12.82 -3.44 -17.84
C ASP A 296 -12.86 -2.61 -19.13
N ARG A 297 -12.58 -1.31 -19.05
CA ARG A 297 -12.60 -0.40 -20.20
C ARG A 297 -11.57 -0.74 -21.28
N THR A 298 -10.43 -1.30 -20.90
CA THR A 298 -9.33 -1.66 -21.82
C THR A 298 -9.41 -3.10 -22.33
N GLY A 299 -10.37 -3.90 -21.83
CA GLY A 299 -10.49 -5.32 -22.18
C GLY A 299 -9.41 -6.21 -21.57
N ASN A 300 -8.73 -5.76 -20.51
CA ASN A 300 -7.73 -6.55 -19.80
C ASN A 300 -8.41 -7.53 -18.84
N THR A 301 -8.87 -8.66 -19.38
CA THR A 301 -9.66 -9.68 -18.66
C THR A 301 -8.90 -10.35 -17.52
N GLU A 302 -7.58 -10.52 -17.66
CA GLU A 302 -6.75 -11.09 -16.60
C GLU A 302 -6.70 -10.16 -15.38
N MET A 303 -6.33 -8.89 -15.59
CA MET A 303 -6.30 -7.90 -14.51
C MET A 303 -7.68 -7.69 -13.89
N HIS A 304 -8.74 -7.72 -14.71
CA HIS A 304 -10.11 -7.62 -14.20
C HIS A 304 -10.40 -8.72 -13.18
N ARG A 305 -10.20 -9.98 -13.58
CA ARG A 305 -10.46 -11.16 -12.75
C ARG A 305 -9.67 -11.13 -11.44
N GLU A 306 -8.39 -10.81 -11.53
CA GLU A 306 -7.48 -10.73 -10.38
C GLU A 306 -7.89 -9.62 -9.41
N LEU A 307 -8.13 -8.40 -9.89
CA LEU A 307 -8.61 -7.30 -9.05
C LEU A 307 -10.00 -7.57 -8.47
N ALA A 308 -10.88 -8.24 -9.22
CA ALA A 308 -12.18 -8.65 -8.75
C ALA A 308 -12.06 -9.63 -7.57
N ALA A 309 -11.16 -10.62 -7.64
CA ALA A 309 -10.87 -11.54 -6.54
C ALA A 309 -10.36 -10.80 -5.28
N LEU A 310 -9.48 -9.82 -5.44
CA LEU A 310 -9.00 -8.98 -4.33
C LEU A 310 -10.13 -8.19 -3.64
N MET A 311 -11.18 -7.83 -4.39
CA MET A 311 -12.25 -6.94 -3.93
C MET A 311 -13.51 -7.68 -3.45
N ALA A 312 -13.88 -8.81 -4.06
CA ALA A 312 -15.15 -9.50 -3.85
C ALA A 312 -15.51 -9.77 -2.37
N PRO A 313 -14.57 -10.12 -1.46
CA PRO A 313 -14.89 -10.32 -0.05
C PRO A 313 -15.31 -9.04 0.71
N TYR A 314 -15.12 -7.87 0.11
CA TYR A 314 -15.32 -6.57 0.75
C TYR A 314 -16.29 -5.67 0.00
N ASP A 315 -16.64 -6.02 -1.24
CA ASP A 315 -17.52 -5.25 -2.08
C ASP A 315 -18.51 -6.19 -2.79
N PRO A 316 -19.75 -6.29 -2.28
CA PRO A 316 -20.77 -7.17 -2.85
C PRO A 316 -21.18 -6.81 -4.28
N SER A 317 -20.82 -5.62 -4.76
CA SER A 317 -21.11 -5.18 -6.13
C SER A 317 -20.09 -5.69 -7.14
N VAL A 318 -19.04 -6.38 -6.69
CA VAL A 318 -18.03 -7.01 -7.54
C VAL A 318 -18.36 -8.49 -7.63
N GLU A 319 -18.82 -8.93 -8.80
CA GLU A 319 -18.91 -10.36 -9.10
C GLU A 319 -17.52 -10.81 -9.57
N PRO A 320 -16.85 -11.75 -8.88
CA PRO A 320 -15.74 -12.46 -9.52
C PRO A 320 -16.35 -13.26 -10.67
N ASP A 321 -15.86 -13.04 -11.89
CA ASP A 321 -16.37 -13.69 -13.11
C ASP A 321 -16.72 -15.17 -12.82
N ALA A 322 -17.97 -15.54 -13.14
CA ALA A 322 -18.54 -16.88 -12.95
C ALA A 322 -17.93 -17.94 -13.88
#